data_AF-A0A961IX13-F1
#
_entry.id   AF-A0A961IX13-F1
#
_cell.length_a   1.000
_cell.length_b   1.000
_cell.length_c   1.000
_cell.angle_alpha   90.00
_cell.angle_beta   90.00
_cell.angle_gamma   90.00
#
_symmetry.space_group_name_H-M   'P 1'
#
loop_
_entity.id
_entity.type
_entity.pdbx_description
1 polymer ?
#
loop_
_entity_poly.entity_id
_entity_poly.type
_entity_poly.pdbx_seq_one_letter_code
_entity_poly.pdbx_strand_id
1 'polypeptide(L)' 'WAAFLTNDGVKALDDAGFTAACAGAERVAACEHSWDLHMTGACPVERGSQTVNSGLMAEAARVISL' A
#
# COMPACT_ATOMS: atom_id res chain seq x y z
N TRP A 1 -3.65 9.03 -8.08
CA TRP A 1 -4.18 8.45 -6.82
C TRP A 1 -3.04 7.71 -6.15
N ALA A 2 -3.12 7.52 -4.84
CA ALA A 2 -2.13 6.77 -4.08
C ALA A 2 -2.81 5.72 -3.22
N ALA A 3 -2.06 4.68 -2.84
CA ALA A 3 -2.56 3.62 -1.97
C ALA A 3 -1.56 3.31 -0.85
N PHE A 4 -2.09 3.13 0.36
CA PHE A 4 -1.37 2.60 1.50
C PHE A 4 -2.00 1.27 1.91
N LEU A 5 -1.26 0.18 1.80
CA LEU A 5 -1.73 -1.15 2.15
C LEU A 5 -1.31 -1.49 3.59
N THR A 6 -2.26 -1.89 4.43
CA THR A 6 -2.01 -2.20 5.84
C THR A 6 -2.83 -3.42 6.28
N ASN A 7 -2.41 -4.05 7.38
CA ASN A 7 -2.96 -5.32 7.86
C ASN A 7 -3.02 -6.35 6.72
N ASP A 8 -4.07 -7.16 6.63
CA ASP A 8 -4.30 -8.11 5.55
C ASP A 8 -4.37 -7.48 4.15
N GLY A 9 -4.54 -6.16 4.04
CA GLY A 9 -4.57 -5.45 2.77
C GLY A 9 -3.30 -5.63 1.95
N VAL A 10 -2.14 -5.87 2.60
CA VAL A 10 -0.88 -6.14 1.88
C VAL A 10 -0.93 -7.38 0.98
N LYS A 11 -1.84 -8.32 1.25
CA LYS A 11 -2.05 -9.53 0.43
C LYS A 11 -2.61 -9.21 -0.96
N ALA A 12 -3.19 -8.04 -1.16
CA ALA A 12 -3.64 -7.60 -2.48
C ALA A 12 -2.49 -7.50 -3.50
N LEU A 13 -1.24 -7.40 -3.03
CA LEU A 13 -0.05 -7.38 -3.89
C LEU A 13 0.28 -8.74 -4.53
N ASP A 14 -0.34 -9.83 -4.10
CA ASP A 14 -0.27 -11.13 -4.80
C ASP A 14 -1.27 -11.21 -5.98
N ASP A 15 -2.23 -10.29 -6.06
CA ASP A 15 -3.16 -10.23 -7.18
C ASP A 15 -2.56 -9.45 -8.35
N ALA A 16 -2.48 -10.11 -9.51
CA ALA A 16 -1.90 -9.53 -10.72
C ALA A 16 -2.74 -8.35 -11.25
N GLY A 17 -4.06 -8.37 -11.06
CA GLY A 17 -4.96 -7.30 -11.47
C GLY A 17 -4.74 -6.04 -10.64
N PHE A 18 -4.64 -6.19 -9.31
CA PHE A 18 -4.30 -5.11 -8.39
C PHE A 18 -2.93 -4.51 -8.72
N THR A 19 -1.92 -5.36 -8.92
CA THR A 19 -0.56 -4.92 -9.25
C THR A 19 -0.53 -4.17 -10.59
N ALA A 20 -1.27 -4.64 -11.59
CA ALA A 20 -1.41 -3.94 -12.87
C ALA A 20 -2.11 -2.58 -12.72
N ALA A 21 -3.15 -2.49 -11.89
CA ALA A 21 -3.83 -1.22 -11.61
C ALA A 21 -2.90 -0.21 -10.91
N CYS A 22 -2.06 -0.69 -9.98
CA CYS A 22 -1.06 0.11 -9.27
C CYS A 22 -0.02 0.76 -10.18
N ALA A 23 0.22 0.25 -11.41
CA ALA A 23 1.15 0.87 -12.35
C ALA A 23 0.73 2.30 -12.76
N GLY A 24 -0.56 2.64 -12.65
CA GLY A 24 -1.07 4.00 -12.87
C GLY A 24 -1.18 4.87 -11.62
N ALA A 25 -0.78 4.36 -10.46
CA ALA A 25 -0.80 5.12 -9.21
C ALA A 25 0.44 6.03 -9.12
N GLU A 26 0.27 7.17 -8.47
CA GLU A 26 1.38 8.09 -8.20
C GLU A 26 2.31 7.53 -7.11
N ARG A 27 1.72 6.85 -6.13
CA ARG A 27 2.47 6.21 -5.04
C ARG A 27 1.70 5.02 -4.48
N VAL A 28 2.40 3.93 -4.26
CA VAL A 28 1.87 2.75 -3.58
C VAL A 28 2.88 2.34 -2.51
N ALA A 29 2.43 2.27 -1.27
CA ALA A 29 3.26 1.87 -0.15
C ALA A 29 2.57 0.78 0.67
N ALA A 30 3.33 -0.21 1.11
CA ALA A 30 2.88 -1.24 2.05
C ALA A 30 3.42 -0.95 3.45
N CYS A 31 2.57 -1.05 4.46
CA CYS A 31 2.95 -0.98 5.85
C CYS A 31 3.99 -2.06 6.14
N GLU A 32 5.19 -1.65 6.55
CA GLU A 32 6.32 -2.55 6.71
C GLU A 32 6.06 -3.67 7.73
N HIS A 33 5.36 -3.34 8.82
CA HIS A 33 5.03 -4.30 9.87
C HIS A 33 3.96 -5.29 9.39
N SER A 34 2.97 -4.81 8.64
CA SER A 34 1.95 -5.68 8.05
C SER A 34 2.55 -6.61 6.98
N TRP A 35 3.50 -6.12 6.18
CA TRP A 35 4.24 -6.95 5.23
C TRP A 35 4.97 -8.08 5.94
N ASP A 36 5.75 -7.77 6.98
CA ASP A 36 6.53 -8.78 7.73
C ASP A 36 5.64 -9.81 8.45
N LEU A 37 4.42 -9.42 8.85
CA LEU A 37 3.46 -10.31 9.52
C LEU A 37 2.71 -11.23 8.55
N HIS A 38 2.37 -10.75 7.35
CA HIS A 38 1.41 -11.40 6.47
C HIS A 38 2.00 -11.96 5.18
N MET A 39 3.18 -11.49 4.77
CA MET A 39 3.80 -11.81 3.50
C MET A 39 5.19 -12.40 3.72
N THR A 40 5.75 -12.97 2.65
CA THR A 40 7.13 -13.46 2.65
C THR A 40 7.87 -12.90 1.43
N GLY A 41 9.19 -12.77 1.54
CA GLY A 41 10.02 -12.24 0.46
C GLY A 41 10.03 -10.71 0.39
N ALA A 42 10.56 -10.21 -0.72
CA ALA A 42 10.75 -8.79 -0.95
C ALA A 42 9.41 -8.10 -1.31
N CYS A 43 9.14 -6.97 -0.68
CA CYS A 43 7.99 -6.13 -1.01
C CYS A 43 8.15 -5.55 -2.43
N PRO A 44 7.17 -5.74 -3.34
CA PRO A 44 7.26 -5.24 -4.72
C PRO A 44 7.02 -3.73 -4.83
N VAL A 45 6.56 -3.09 -3.75
CA VAL A 45 6.28 -1.65 -3.67
C VAL A 45 7.08 -1.02 -2.53
N GLU A 46 6.98 0.31 -2.40
CA GLU A 46 7.62 1.03 -1.29
C GLU A 46 7.19 0.45 0.07
N ARG A 47 8.14 0.19 0.96
CA ARG A 47 7.84 -0.10 2.37
C ARG A 47 7.69 1.21 3.12
N GLY A 48 6.57 1.38 3.81
CA GLY A 48 6.23 2.60 4.54
C GLY A 48 5.78 2.31 5.97
N SER A 49 5.80 3.35 6.80
CA SER A 49 5.26 3.34 8.16
C SER A 49 3.94 4.09 8.23
N GLN A 50 3.35 4.17 9.42
CA GLN A 50 2.16 4.99 9.66
C GLN A 50 2.38 6.48 9.34
N THR A 51 3.62 6.98 9.38
CA THR A 51 3.93 8.36 8.95
C THR A 51 3.67 8.55 7.45
N VAL A 52 3.98 7.56 6.62
CA VAL A 52 3.68 7.60 5.18
C VAL A 52 2.18 7.62 4.96
N ASN A 53 1.43 6.78 5.68
CA ASN A 53 -0.03 6.77 5.66
C ASN A 53 -0.61 8.15 6.01
N SER A 54 -0.16 8.76 7.12
CA SER A 54 -0.61 10.10 7.53
C SER A 54 -0.28 11.18 6.50
N GLY A 55 0.90 11.12 5.86
CA GLY A 55 1.27 12.04 4.79
C GLY A 55 0.34 11.93 3.58
N LEU A 56 0.08 10.70 3.12
CA LEU A 56 -0.85 10.44 2.03
C LEU A 56 -2.27 10.95 2.36
N MET A 57 -2.72 10.75 3.61
CA MET A 57 -4.01 11.29 4.05
C MET A 57 -4.06 12.81 4.10
N ALA A 58 -2.96 13.48 4.48
CA ALA A 58 -2.90 14.93 4.54
C ALA A 58 -2.98 15.60 3.16
N GLU A 59 -2.45 14.93 2.13
CA GLU A 59 -2.44 15.41 0.74
C GLU A 59 -3.70 15.01 -0.05
N ALA A 60 -4.44 14.01 0.41
CA ALA A 60 -5.59 13.48 -0.31
C ALA A 60 -6.79 14.45 -0.26
N ALA A 61 -7.29 14.82 -1.45
CA ALA A 61 -8.57 15.55 -1.55
C ALA A 61 -9.78 14.69 -1.14
N ARG A 62 -9.67 13.36 -1.26
CA ARG A 62 -10.69 12.37 -0.90
C ARG A 62 -10.02 11.06 -0.47
N VAL A 63 -10.58 10.43 0.55
CA VAL A 63 -10.11 9.14 1.08
C VAL A 63 -11.16 8.07 0.80
N ILE A 64 -10.71 6.92 0.33
CA ILE A 64 -11.51 5.70 0.22
C ILE A 64 -10.83 4.65 1.12
N SER A 65 -11.59 4.07 2.05
CA SER A 65 -11.15 2.98 2.92
C SER A 65 -11.98 1.74 2.61
N LEU A 66 -11.33 0.59 2.50
CA LEU A 66 -11.92 -0.70 2.13
C LEU A 66 -11.65 -1.75 3.20
#